data_AF-A0A3P7NHU2-F1
#
_entry.id   AF-A0A3P7NHU2-F1
#
_cell.length_a   1.000
_cell.length_b   1.000
_cell.length_c   1.000
_cell.angle_alpha   90.00
_cell.angle_beta   90.00
_cell.angle_gamma   90.00
#
_symmetry.space_group_name_H-M   'P 1'
#
loop_
_entity.id
_entity.type
_entity.pdbx_description
1 polymer ?
#
loop_
_entity_poly.entity_id
_entity_poly.type
_entity_poly.pdbx_seq_one_letter_code
_entity_poly.pdbx_strand_id
1 'polypeptide(L)'
;MAEAMPALEAAKRALDELDKNDVTEIRAFATPPKPVQMVGEALCFVMQASDSSWKSARGLMADAGFINTLQTLDAEAIPQKNINAIKGRRTGKQLCLPVI
;
A
#
# COMPACT_ATOMS: atom_id res chain seq x y z
N MET A 1 15.67 0.85 -18.97
CA MET A 1 15.76 1.47 -17.63
C MET A 1 14.87 2.70 -17.44
N ALA A 2 14.02 3.09 -18.41
CA ALA A 2 13.18 4.29 -18.30
C ALA A 2 11.66 4.01 -18.15
N GLU A 3 11.24 2.75 -18.05
CA GLU A 3 9.81 2.39 -17.98
C GLU A 3 9.24 2.43 -16.54
N ALA A 4 10.10 2.53 -15.53
CA ALA A 4 9.69 2.58 -14.12
C ALA A 4 9.45 4.01 -13.59
N MET A 5 9.97 5.04 -14.28
CA MET A 5 9.85 6.43 -13.85
C MET A 5 8.40 6.94 -13.80
N PRO A 6 7.53 6.72 -14.81
CA PRO A 6 6.16 7.24 -14.75
C PRO A 6 5.32 6.54 -13.67
N ALA A 7 5.54 5.24 -13.46
CA ALA A 7 4.83 4.48 -12.43
C ALA A 7 5.24 4.91 -11.01
N LEU A 8 6.52 5.26 -10.82
CA LEU A 8 7.02 5.76 -9.55
C LEU A 8 6.50 7.18 -9.26
N GLU A 9 6.51 8.06 -10.26
CA GLU A 9 5.98 9.43 -10.14
C GLU A 9 4.47 9.41 -9.87
N ALA A 10 3.71 8.57 -10.58
CA ALA A 10 2.28 8.41 -10.35
C ALA A 10 1.97 7.87 -8.95
N ALA A 11 2.76 6.92 -8.44
CA ALA A 11 2.62 6.43 -7.08
C ALA A 11 2.96 7.52 -6.05
N LYS A 12 4.03 8.31 -6.28
CA LYS A 12 4.38 9.45 -5.43
C LYS A 12 3.27 10.49 -5.37
N ARG A 13 2.66 10.81 -6.52
CA ARG A 13 1.54 11.75 -6.59
C ARG A 13 0.30 11.22 -5.87
N ALA A 14 -0.03 9.94 -6.05
CA ALA A 14 -1.14 9.32 -5.33
C ALA A 14 -0.90 9.27 -3.80
N LEU A 15 0.37 9.19 -3.35
CA LEU A 15 0.72 9.30 -1.94
C LEU A 15 0.66 10.74 -1.42
N ASP A 16 0.86 11.74 -2.28
CA ASP A 16 0.71 13.16 -1.95
C ASP A 16 -0.77 13.56 -1.85
N GLU A 17 -1.63 12.98 -2.70
CA GLU A 17 -3.09 13.11 -2.64
C GLU A 17 -3.73 12.36 -1.45
N LEU A 18 -2.97 11.50 -0.74
CA LEU A 18 -3.48 10.75 0.39
C LEU A 18 -3.38 11.58 1.68
N ASP A 19 -4.53 11.95 2.26
CA ASP A 19 -4.57 12.72 3.49
C ASP A 19 -4.70 11.87 4.76
N LYS A 20 -4.38 12.46 5.91
CA LYS A 20 -4.54 11.82 7.23
C LYS A 20 -5.98 11.42 7.53
N ASN A 21 -6.94 12.11 6.92
CA ASN A 21 -8.36 11.81 7.04
C ASN A 21 -8.70 10.49 6.34
N ASP A 22 -8.26 10.29 5.10
CA ASP A 22 -8.48 9.04 4.36
C ASP A 22 -7.90 7.84 5.10
N VAL A 23 -6.68 7.98 5.64
CA VAL A 23 -6.04 6.93 6.44
C VAL A 23 -6.85 6.63 7.71
N THR A 24 -7.42 7.67 8.34
CA THR A 24 -8.28 7.52 9.52
C THR A 24 -9.60 6.83 9.18
N GLU A 25 -10.19 7.12 8.01
CA GLU A 25 -11.40 6.45 7.52
C GLU A 25 -11.15 4.97 7.22
N ILE A 26 -10.06 4.64 6.53
CA ILE A 26 -9.62 3.26 6.27
C ILE A 26 -9.41 2.50 7.59
N ARG A 27 -8.87 3.17 8.61
CA ARG A 27 -8.67 2.63 9.96
C ARG A 27 -9.98 2.48 10.75
N ALA A 28 -10.99 3.30 10.47
CA ALA A 28 -12.25 3.30 11.20
C ALA A 28 -13.09 2.04 10.92
N PHE A 29 -12.79 1.31 9.84
CA PHE A 29 -13.41 0.01 9.57
C PHE A 29 -13.06 -1.02 10.64
N ALA A 30 -14.02 -1.30 11.53
CA ALA A 30 -13.93 -2.36 12.55
C ALA A 30 -13.89 -3.76 11.90
N THR A 31 -14.67 -3.96 10.84
CA THR A 31 -14.67 -5.17 10.01
C THR A 31 -14.29 -4.77 8.59
N PRO A 32 -13.01 -4.86 8.21
CA PRO A 32 -12.56 -4.42 6.90
C PRO A 32 -13.16 -5.30 5.80
N PRO A 33 -13.79 -4.71 4.76
CA PRO A 33 -14.21 -5.46 3.59
C PRO A 33 -12.99 -6.08 2.90
N LYS A 34 -13.20 -7.17 2.16
CA LYS A 34 -12.14 -7.93 1.48
C LYS A 34 -11.09 -7.06 0.74
N PRO A 35 -11.46 -6.01 -0.03
CA PRO A 35 -10.47 -5.13 -0.65
C PRO A 35 -9.60 -4.35 0.35
N VAL A 36 -10.18 -3.88 1.46
CA VAL A 36 -9.44 -3.12 2.49
C VAL A 36 -8.47 -4.02 3.25
N GLN A 37 -8.85 -5.27 3.53
CA GLN A 37 -7.93 -6.28 4.07
C GLN A 37 -6.74 -6.51 3.15
N MET A 38 -6.98 -6.65 1.85
CA MET A 38 -5.91 -6.86 0.86
C MET A 38 -4.94 -5.68 0.82
N VAL A 39 -5.44 -4.43 0.89
CA VAL A 39 -4.59 -3.23 0.95
C VAL A 39 -3.77 -3.21 2.23
N GLY A 40 -4.38 -3.52 3.39
CA GLY A 40 -3.65 -3.59 4.67
C GLY A 40 -2.55 -4.65 4.69
N GLU A 41 -2.84 -5.85 4.18
CA GLU A 41 -1.84 -6.90 4.01
C GLU A 41 -0.71 -6.43 3.08
N ALA A 42 -1.05 -5.86 1.91
CA ALA A 42 -0.07 -5.37 0.96
C ALA A 42 0.84 -4.30 1.56
N LEU A 43 0.30 -3.38 2.36
CA LEU A 43 1.08 -2.39 3.11
C LEU A 43 2.07 -3.04 4.07
N CYS A 44 1.66 -4.09 4.81
CA CYS A 44 2.60 -4.83 5.66
C CYS A 44 3.73 -5.48 4.85
N PHE A 45 3.44 -6.03 3.66
CA PHE A 45 4.47 -6.60 2.79
C PHE A 45 5.42 -5.54 2.23
N VAL A 46 4.90 -4.35 1.89
CA VAL A 46 5.66 -3.22 1.35
C VAL A 46 6.55 -2.60 2.43
N MET A 47 6.04 -2.40 3.64
CA MET A 47 6.76 -1.84 4.78
C MET A 47 7.56 -2.90 5.58
N GLN A 48 7.64 -4.15 5.09
CA GLN A 48 8.34 -5.26 5.74
C GLN A 48 7.93 -5.49 7.21
N ALA A 49 6.65 -5.26 7.53
CA ALA A 49 6.16 -5.48 8.88
C ALA A 49 6.18 -6.96 9.26
N SER A 50 6.41 -7.23 10.55
CA SER A 50 6.55 -8.60 11.09
C SER A 50 5.29 -9.46 10.91
N ASP A 51 4.14 -8.84 10.69
CA ASP A 51 2.85 -9.53 10.66
C ASP A 51 1.95 -8.90 9.60
N SER A 52 1.37 -9.72 8.70
CA SER A 52 0.51 -9.25 7.62
C SER A 52 -0.94 -9.02 8.05
N SER A 53 -1.27 -9.11 9.35
CA SER A 53 -2.64 -8.91 9.82
C SER A 53 -3.15 -7.47 9.64
N TRP A 54 -4.47 -7.34 9.45
CA TRP A 54 -5.15 -6.03 9.46
C TRP A 54 -4.80 -5.18 10.68
N LYS A 55 -4.69 -5.81 11.86
CA LYS A 55 -4.31 -5.12 13.10
C LYS A 55 -2.94 -4.46 13.01
N SER A 56 -1.97 -5.13 12.41
CA SER A 56 -0.61 -4.62 12.21
C SER A 56 -0.60 -3.52 11.16
N ALA A 57 -1.31 -3.73 10.04
CA ALA A 57 -1.50 -2.70 9.01
C ALA A 57 -2.14 -1.43 9.57
N ARG A 58 -3.15 -1.60 10.43
CA ARG A 58 -3.84 -0.52 11.14
C ARG A 58 -2.90 0.24 12.07
N GLY A 59 -1.94 -0.46 12.68
CA GLY A 59 -0.87 0.14 13.49
C GLY A 59 0.09 0.98 12.64
N LEU A 60 0.50 0.48 11.47
CA LEU A 60 1.34 1.23 10.52
C LEU A 60 0.62 2.50 10.03
N MET A 61 -0.66 2.36 9.66
CA MET A 61 -1.53 3.48 9.26
C MET A 61 -1.82 4.45 10.41
N ALA A 62 -1.59 4.06 11.67
CA ALA A 62 -1.76 4.96 12.80
C ALA A 62 -0.55 5.89 13.02
N ASP A 63 0.58 5.59 12.39
CA ASP A 63 1.77 6.42 12.52
C ASP A 63 1.60 7.75 11.78
N ALA A 64 1.88 8.86 12.46
CA ALA A 64 1.74 10.20 11.89
C ALA A 64 2.72 10.45 10.71
N GLY A 65 3.80 9.67 10.65
CA GLY A 65 4.78 9.65 9.58
C GLY A 65 4.49 8.61 8.50
N PHE A 66 3.40 7.83 8.57
CA PHE A 66 3.09 6.77 7.61
C PHE A 66 3.18 7.21 6.14
N ILE A 67 2.56 8.35 5.80
CA ILE A 67 2.58 8.91 4.44
C ILE A 67 4.03 9.25 4.02
N ASN A 68 4.78 9.89 4.92
CA ASN A 68 6.18 10.22 4.66
C ASN A 68 7.04 8.96 4.49
N THR A 69 6.84 7.95 5.35
CA THR A 69 7.49 6.65 5.23
C THR A 69 7.20 6.01 3.87
N LEU A 70 5.95 6.04 3.39
CA LEU A 70 5.60 5.53 2.05
C LEU A 70 6.27 6.33 0.93
N GLN A 71 6.39 7.65 1.06
CA GLN A 71 7.06 8.50 0.05
C GLN A 71 8.57 8.29 -0.01
N THR A 72 9.20 8.00 1.14
CA THR A 72 10.62 7.67 1.28
C THR A 72 10.92 6.19 1.10
N LEU A 73 9.89 5.35 0.95
CA LEU A 73 10.06 3.91 0.85
C LEU A 73 10.67 3.55 -0.51
N ASP A 74 11.82 2.89 -0.48
CA ASP A 74 12.47 2.35 -1.66
C ASP A 74 11.72 1.11 -2.18
N ALA A 75 11.12 1.23 -3.36
CA ALA A 75 10.48 0.11 -4.04
C ALA A 75 11.48 -1.02 -4.39
N GLU A 76 12.77 -0.69 -4.51
CA GLU A 76 13.85 -1.66 -4.72
C GLU A 76 14.26 -2.40 -3.44
N ALA A 77 13.99 -1.82 -2.27
CA ALA A 77 14.21 -2.48 -0.98
C ALA A 77 13.14 -3.54 -0.68
N ILE A 78 12.01 -3.53 -1.41
CA ILE A 78 10.95 -4.53 -1.26
C ILE A 78 11.39 -5.83 -1.95
N PRO A 79 11.56 -6.94 -1.21
CA PRO A 79 12.01 -8.18 -1.81
C PRO A 79 10.99 -8.67 -2.84
N GLN A 80 11.49 -9.16 -3.99
CA GLN A 80 10.65 -9.60 -5.10
C GLN A 80 9.61 -10.66 -4.70
N LYS A 81 9.88 -11.46 -3.65
CA LYS A 81 8.92 -12.39 -3.05
C LYS A 81 7.63 -11.68 -2.59
N ASN A 82 7.75 -10.50 -1.98
CA ASN A 82 6.63 -9.68 -1.52
C ASN A 82 5.92 -9.04 -2.72
N ILE A 83 6.68 -8.54 -3.70
CA ILE A 83 6.13 -7.98 -4.93
C ILE A 83 5.32 -9.04 -5.69
N ASN A 84 5.80 -10.27 -5.77
CA ASN A 84 5.11 -11.36 -6.45
C ASN A 84 3.84 -11.79 -5.70
N ALA A 85 3.89 -11.81 -4.37
CA ALA A 85 2.71 -12.05 -3.52
C ALA A 85 1.63 -10.96 -3.72
N ILE A 86 2.02 -9.70 -3.87
CA ILE A 86 1.09 -8.59 -4.14
C ILE A 86 0.60 -8.63 -5.60
N LYS A 87 1.47 -8.91 -6.57
CA LYS A 87 1.12 -9.04 -8.00
C LYS A 87 0.13 -10.17 -8.24
N GLY A 88 0.31 -11.33 -7.60
CA GLY A 88 -0.63 -12.45 -7.66
C GLY A 88 -2.01 -12.13 -7.08
N ARG A 89 -2.10 -11.14 -6.18
CA ARG A 89 -3.37 -10.66 -5.60
C ARG A 89 -4.07 -9.61 -6.46
N ARG A 90 -3.37 -8.88 -7.33
CA ARG A 90 -3.96 -7.93 -8.30
C ARG A 90 -4.73 -8.61 -9.43
N THR A 91 -4.47 -9.90 -9.70
CA THR A 91 -5.11 -10.67 -10.78
C THR A 91 -6.58 -11.04 -10.52
N GLY A 92 -7.12 -10.71 -9.34
CA GLY A 92 -8.54 -10.84 -9.00
C GLY A 92 -9.34 -9.55 -9.23
N LYS A 93 -9.67 -9.23 -10.48
CA LYS A 93 -10.80 -8.40 -10.96
C LYS A 93 -11.22 -7.06 -10.29
N GLN A 94 -10.55 -6.50 -9.29
CA GLN A 94 -11.04 -5.26 -8.62
C GLN A 94 -10.12 -4.03 -8.74
N LEU A 95 -8.88 -4.17 -9.22
CA LEU A 95 -7.97 -3.04 -9.39
C LEU A 95 -7.75 -2.64 -10.87
N CYS A 96 -8.80 -2.76 -11.69
CA CYS A 96 -8.84 -2.03 -12.96
C CYS A 96 -9.16 -0.56 -12.70
N LEU A 97 -8.25 0.16 -12.04
CA LEU A 97 -8.06 1.55 -12.42
C LEU A 97 -7.20 1.49 -13.69
N PRO A 98 -7.66 2.08 -14.81
CA PRO A 98 -6.85 2.17 -16.00
C PRO A 98 -5.68 3.11 -15.67
N VAL A 99 -4.54 2.52 -15.33
CA VAL A 99 -3.28 3.20 -15.55
C VAL A 99 -3.01 3.06 -17.05
N ILE A 100 -3.32 4.17 -17.75
CA ILE A 100 -2.79 4.66 -19.02
C ILE A 100 -1.86 3.69 -19.77
#